data_AF-A0A3M1J0S4-F1
#
_entry.id   AF-A0A3M1J0S4-F1
#
_cell.length_a   1.000
_cell.length_b   1.000
_cell.length_c   1.000
_cell.angle_alpha   90.00
_cell.angle_beta   90.00
_cell.angle_gamma   90.00
#
_symmetry.space_group_name_H-M   'P 1'
#
loop_
_entity.id
_entity.type
_entity.pdbx_description
1 polymer ?
#
loop_
_entity_poly.entity_id
_entity_poly.type
_entity_poly.pdbx_seq_one_letter_code
_entity_poly.pdbx_strand_id
1 'polypeptide(L)'
;FDSILTAVGMTNGLYGALAIMITAVVVSVLIMMLFAVPVGNFVNKHPTIQMLGLAFLILIGFMLIIEGAHLAHLEVFGAPVAAVPKGYLYFAIAFSLLVEFLNMRLRKRNSTHVQLRGIEKEALQEGILSDDTAA
;
A
#
# COMPACT_ATOMS: atom_id res chain seq x y z
N PHE A 1 -10.79 -7.35 -0.90
CA PHE A 1 -11.08 -8.26 0.22
C PHE A 1 -11.95 -7.58 1.25
N ASP A 2 -11.54 -6.43 1.79
CA ASP A 2 -12.29 -5.67 2.81
C ASP A 2 -13.74 -5.31 2.41
N SER A 3 -13.97 -4.90 1.16
CA SER A 3 -15.31 -4.55 0.65
C SER A 3 -16.27 -5.74 0.57
N ILE A 4 -15.77 -6.95 0.30
CA ILE A 4 -16.59 -8.16 0.28
C ILE A 4 -16.92 -8.58 1.70
N LEU A 5 -15.93 -8.60 2.60
CA LEU A 5 -16.13 -8.98 4.01
C LEU A 5 -17.12 -8.03 4.71
N THR A 6 -17.05 -6.74 4.40
CA THR A 6 -18.01 -5.73 4.87
C THR A 6 -19.40 -5.91 4.27
N ALA A 7 -19.52 -6.13 2.95
CA ALA A 7 -20.83 -6.36 2.30
C ALA A 7 -21.52 -7.64 2.81
N VAL A 8 -20.75 -8.71 3.00
CA VAL A 8 -21.19 -9.99 3.58
C VAL A 8 -21.64 -9.81 5.03
N GLY A 9 -20.88 -9.10 5.85
CA GLY A 9 -21.23 -8.81 7.25
C GLY A 9 -22.53 -8.02 7.44
N MET A 10 -22.97 -7.26 6.42
CA MET A 10 -24.24 -6.53 6.43
C MET A 10 -25.47 -7.40 6.07
N THR A 11 -25.28 -8.64 5.61
CA THR A 11 -26.40 -9.52 5.19
C THR A 11 -26.99 -10.37 6.33
N ASN A 12 -26.48 -10.22 7.56
CA ASN A 12 -26.98 -10.93 8.73
C ASN A 12 -28.47 -10.65 8.96
N GLY A 13 -29.31 -11.70 8.96
CA GLY A 13 -30.75 -11.61 9.20
C GLY A 13 -31.65 -11.78 7.96
N LEU A 14 -31.08 -11.93 6.76
CA LEU A 14 -31.83 -12.20 5.54
C LEU A 14 -32.10 -13.71 5.37
N TYR A 15 -33.31 -14.10 4.97
CA TYR A 15 -33.61 -15.49 4.62
C TYR A 15 -32.75 -15.88 3.39
N GLY A 16 -31.90 -16.89 3.53
CA GLY A 16 -30.94 -17.28 2.48
C GLY A 16 -29.61 -16.51 2.49
N ALA A 17 -29.31 -15.69 3.52
CA ALA A 17 -28.04 -14.97 3.64
C ALA A 17 -26.81 -15.87 3.48
N LEU A 18 -26.83 -17.09 4.03
CA LEU A 18 -25.72 -18.04 3.91
C LEU A 18 -25.37 -18.35 2.45
N ALA A 19 -26.36 -18.59 1.60
CA ALA A 19 -26.15 -18.87 0.18
C ALA A 19 -25.58 -17.64 -0.56
N ILE A 20 -26.05 -16.44 -0.21
CA ILE A 20 -25.54 -15.17 -0.76
C ILE A 20 -24.08 -14.96 -0.36
N MET A 21 -23.74 -15.22 0.90
CA MET A 21 -22.36 -15.09 1.40
C MET A 21 -21.42 -16.06 0.68
N ILE A 22 -21.80 -17.34 0.56
CA ILE A 22 -20.98 -18.36 -0.13
C ILE A 22 -20.76 -17.96 -1.59
N THR A 23 -21.83 -17.61 -2.31
CA THR A 23 -21.73 -17.22 -3.73
C THR A 23 -20.88 -15.96 -3.92
N ALA A 24 -21.06 -14.93 -3.08
CA ALA A 24 -20.27 -13.71 -3.14
C ALA A 24 -18.77 -13.96 -2.87
N VAL A 25 -18.43 -14.79 -1.88
CA VAL A 25 -17.04 -15.13 -1.57
C VAL A 25 -16.39 -15.91 -2.71
N VAL A 26 -17.07 -16.92 -3.25
CA VAL A 26 -16.54 -17.73 -4.37
C VAL A 26 -16.30 -16.86 -5.60
N VAL A 27 -17.27 -16.04 -5.99
CA VAL A 27 -17.14 -15.12 -7.13
C VAL A 27 -16.01 -14.12 -6.90
N SER A 28 -15.90 -13.58 -5.68
CA SER A 28 -14.82 -12.65 -5.33
C SER A 28 -13.44 -13.30 -5.46
N VAL A 29 -13.25 -14.50 -4.90
CA VAL A 29 -11.95 -15.20 -4.95
C VAL A 29 -11.58 -15.49 -6.40
N LEU A 30 -12.54 -15.93 -7.23
CA LEU A 30 -12.30 -16.14 -8.65
C LEU A 30 -11.79 -14.86 -9.35
N ILE A 31 -12.47 -13.73 -9.13
CA ILE A 31 -12.02 -12.44 -9.68
C ILE A 31 -10.62 -12.09 -9.17
N MET A 32 -10.36 -12.24 -7.88
CA MET A 32 -9.05 -11.94 -7.30
C MET A 32 -7.94 -12.81 -7.88
N MET A 33 -8.19 -14.09 -8.14
CA MET A 33 -7.23 -14.99 -8.78
C MET A 33 -6.94 -14.57 -10.22
N LEU A 34 -7.97 -14.16 -10.99
CA LEU A 34 -7.78 -13.65 -12.35
C LEU A 34 -6.91 -12.37 -12.39
N PHE A 35 -7.10 -11.48 -11.41
CA PHE A 35 -6.34 -10.23 -11.31
C PHE A 35 -5.02 -10.35 -10.54
N ALA A 36 -4.71 -11.49 -9.90
CA ALA A 36 -3.53 -11.64 -9.06
C ALA A 36 -2.22 -11.44 -9.84
N VAL A 37 -2.12 -11.99 -11.05
CA VAL A 37 -0.94 -11.87 -11.91
C VAL A 37 -0.68 -10.43 -12.37
N PRO A 38 -1.64 -9.72 -13.01
CA PRO A 38 -1.40 -8.35 -13.46
C PRO A 38 -1.18 -7.38 -12.29
N VAL A 39 -1.93 -7.54 -11.18
CA VAL A 39 -1.73 -6.73 -9.97
C VAL A 39 -0.35 -7.00 -9.37
N GLY A 40 0.06 -8.26 -9.27
CA GLY A 40 1.38 -8.63 -8.77
C GLY A 40 2.52 -8.04 -9.60
N ASN A 41 2.41 -8.08 -10.93
CA ASN A 41 3.40 -7.48 -11.82
C ASN A 41 3.49 -5.95 -11.66
N PHE A 42 2.35 -5.27 -11.46
CA PHE A 42 2.33 -3.83 -11.20
C PHE A 42 3.01 -3.49 -9.86
N VAL A 43 2.67 -4.23 -8.81
CA VAL A 43 3.25 -4.03 -7.47
C VAL A 43 4.76 -4.30 -7.47
N ASN A 44 5.22 -5.36 -8.14
CA ASN A 44 6.65 -5.68 -8.26
C ASN A 44 7.44 -4.61 -9.04
N LYS A 45 6.79 -3.95 -10.02
CA LYS A 45 7.42 -2.86 -10.78
C LYS A 45 7.57 -1.57 -9.97
N HIS A 46 6.76 -1.40 -8.91
CA HIS A 46 6.70 -0.20 -8.08
C HIS A 46 6.94 -0.55 -6.60
N PRO A 47 8.21 -0.62 -6.14
CA PRO A 47 8.57 -1.06 -4.78
C PRO A 47 7.88 -0.26 -3.67
N THR A 48 7.62 1.03 -3.89
CA THR A 48 6.91 1.89 -2.94
C THR A 48 5.44 1.51 -2.80
N ILE A 49 4.76 1.13 -3.89
CA ILE A 49 3.40 0.58 -3.89
C ILE A 49 3.37 -0.78 -3.16
N GLN A 50 4.40 -1.60 -3.32
CA GLN A 50 4.53 -2.88 -2.60
C GLN A 50 4.60 -2.67 -1.08
N MET A 51 5.45 -1.76 -0.63
CA MET A 51 5.57 -1.42 0.79
C MET A 51 4.25 -0.85 1.34
N LEU A 52 3.59 0.01 0.57
CA LEU A 52 2.28 0.56 0.92
C LEU A 52 1.22 -0.55 1.07
N GLY A 53 1.20 -1.52 0.15
CA GLY A 53 0.30 -2.68 0.24
C GLY A 53 0.55 -3.55 1.47
N LEU A 54 1.81 -3.84 1.80
CA LEU A 54 2.19 -4.58 3.01
C LEU A 54 1.76 -3.84 4.29
N ALA A 55 1.94 -2.53 4.34
CA ALA A 55 1.50 -1.70 5.46
C ALA A 55 -0.02 -1.74 5.64
N PHE A 56 -0.79 -1.70 4.54
CA PHE A 56 -2.24 -1.85 4.59
C PHE A 56 -2.68 -3.23 5.08
N LEU A 57 -2.00 -4.31 4.68
CA LEU A 57 -2.30 -5.65 5.19
C LEU A 57 -2.12 -5.72 6.71
N ILE A 58 -1.05 -5.14 7.24
CA ILE A 58 -0.79 -5.06 8.69
C ILE A 58 -1.85 -4.19 9.38
N LEU A 59 -2.17 -3.03 8.81
CA LEU A 59 -3.18 -2.11 9.36
C LEU A 59 -4.57 -2.75 9.45
N ILE A 60 -5.01 -3.43 8.39
CA ILE A 60 -6.28 -4.14 8.37
C ILE A 60 -6.25 -5.33 9.35
N GLY A 61 -5.14 -6.08 9.42
CA GLY A 61 -4.97 -7.14 10.41
C GLY A 61 -5.11 -6.62 11.85
N PHE A 62 -4.45 -5.51 12.17
CA PHE A 62 -4.55 -4.84 13.46
C PHE A 62 -5.97 -4.33 13.74
N MET A 63 -6.63 -3.74 12.74
CA MET A 63 -8.01 -3.29 12.85
C MET A 63 -8.97 -4.44 13.17
N LEU A 64 -8.82 -5.60 12.51
CA LEU A 64 -9.63 -6.78 12.79
C LEU A 64 -9.39 -7.33 14.21
N ILE A 65 -8.15 -7.27 14.71
CA ILE A 65 -7.85 -7.65 16.10
C ILE A 65 -8.57 -6.71 17.08
N ILE A 66 -8.53 -5.38 16.84
CA ILE A 66 -9.23 -4.42 17.70
C ILE A 66 -10.74 -4.62 17.64
N GLU A 67 -11.33 -4.75 16.45
CA GLU A 67 -12.78 -4.97 16.32
C GLU A 67 -13.21 -6.30 16.94
N GLY A 68 -12.45 -7.38 16.71
CA GLY A 68 -12.69 -8.67 17.32
C GLY A 68 -12.60 -8.62 18.86
N ALA A 69 -11.59 -7.91 19.39
CA ALA A 69 -11.42 -7.71 20.83
C ALA A 69 -12.53 -6.85 21.44
N HIS A 70 -12.99 -5.82 20.72
CA HIS A 70 -14.14 -5.00 21.10
C HIS A 70 -15.43 -5.83 21.18
N LEU A 71 -15.70 -6.65 20.16
CA LEU A 71 -16.85 -7.57 20.13
C LEU A 71 -16.78 -8.66 21.22
N ALA A 72 -15.57 -9.10 21.56
CA ALA A 72 -15.33 -10.09 22.62
C ALA A 72 -15.30 -9.46 24.04
N HIS A 73 -15.58 -8.16 24.19
CA HIS A 73 -15.53 -7.41 25.45
C HIS A 73 -14.20 -7.58 26.20
N LEU A 74 -13.09 -7.64 25.47
CA LEU A 74 -11.77 -7.77 26.07
C LEU A 74 -11.33 -6.44 26.68
N GLU A 75 -10.83 -6.51 27.90
CA GLU A 75 -10.17 -5.39 28.58
C GLU A 75 -8.65 -5.56 28.45
N VAL A 76 -7.99 -4.50 28.00
CA VAL A 76 -6.53 -4.46 27.84
C VAL A 76 -6.02 -3.40 28.81
N PHE A 77 -5.17 -3.81 29.77
CA PHE A 77 -4.66 -2.94 30.85
C PHE A 77 -5.76 -2.24 31.69
N GLY A 78 -6.92 -2.88 31.88
CA GLY A 78 -8.03 -2.32 32.67
C GLY A 78 -8.88 -1.27 31.95
N ALA A 79 -8.69 -1.09 30.64
CA ALA A 79 -9.56 -0.27 29.80
C ALA A 79 -10.22 -1.14 28.71
N PRO A 80 -11.50 -0.89 28.39
CA PRO A 80 -12.17 -1.59 27.29
C PRO A 80 -11.55 -1.21 25.96
N VAL A 81 -11.36 -2.19 25.08
CA VAL A 81 -10.89 -1.95 23.71
C VAL A 81 -11.98 -1.18 22.96
N ALA A 82 -11.68 0.06 22.56
CA ALA A 82 -12.63 0.91 21.82
C ALA A 82 -12.59 0.59 20.31
N ALA A 83 -13.75 0.70 19.65
CA ALA A 83 -13.84 0.54 18.20
C ALA A 83 -13.06 1.63 17.46
N VAL A 84 -12.22 1.23 16.50
CA VAL A 84 -11.54 2.18 15.61
C VAL A 84 -12.57 2.76 14.65
N PRO A 85 -12.74 4.09 14.57
CA PRO A 85 -13.69 4.64 13.61
C PRO A 85 -13.18 4.43 12.18
N LYS A 86 -13.89 3.60 11.42
CA LYS A 86 -13.52 3.14 10.06
C LYS A 86 -13.22 4.28 9.09
N GLY A 87 -13.87 5.44 9.27
CA GLY A 87 -13.64 6.64 8.47
C GLY A 87 -12.20 7.14 8.53
N TYR A 88 -11.55 7.11 9.69
CA TYR A 88 -10.13 7.50 9.80
C TYR A 88 -9.23 6.55 9.04
N LEU A 89 -9.54 5.24 9.06
CA LEU A 89 -8.78 4.22 8.37
C LEU A 89 -8.90 4.38 6.85
N TYR A 90 -10.12 4.54 6.34
CA TYR A 90 -10.35 4.78 4.91
C TYR A 90 -9.73 6.10 4.42
N PHE A 91 -9.81 7.16 5.24
CA PHE A 91 -9.15 8.42 4.93
C PHE A 91 -7.62 8.27 4.89
N ALA A 92 -7.02 7.57 5.86
CA ALA A 92 -5.59 7.31 5.88
C ALA A 92 -5.15 6.51 4.64
N ILE A 93 -5.87 5.44 4.27
CA ILE A 93 -5.59 4.64 3.07
C ILE A 93 -5.64 5.52 1.81
N ALA A 94 -6.72 6.29 1.63
CA ALA A 94 -6.90 7.14 0.46
C ALA A 94 -5.83 8.24 0.38
N PHE A 95 -5.53 8.90 1.50
CA PHE A 95 -4.50 9.92 1.58
C PHE A 95 -3.10 9.36 1.27
N SER A 96 -2.73 8.21 1.85
CA SER A 96 -1.46 7.55 1.57
C SER A 96 -1.31 7.14 0.11
N LEU A 97 -2.36 6.60 -0.51
CA LEU A 97 -2.36 6.27 -1.95
C LEU A 97 -2.20 7.52 -2.82
N LEU A 98 -2.87 8.62 -2.45
CA LEU A 98 -2.77 9.88 -3.17
C LEU A 98 -1.34 10.46 -3.09
N VAL A 99 -0.76 10.48 -1.89
CA VAL A 99 0.62 10.91 -1.68
C VAL A 99 1.59 10.01 -2.47
N GLU A 100 1.39 8.70 -2.46
CA GLU A 100 2.24 7.77 -3.19
C GLU A 100 2.11 7.95 -4.71
N PHE A 101 0.90 8.20 -5.22
CA PHE A 101 0.68 8.54 -6.62
C PHE A 101 1.40 9.84 -7.03
N LEU A 102 1.35 10.88 -6.19
CA LEU A 102 2.09 12.13 -6.38
C LEU A 102 3.61 11.89 -6.36
N ASN A 103 4.10 11.09 -5.40
CA ASN A 103 5.50 10.74 -5.25
C ASN A 103 6.03 10.00 -6.49
N MET A 104 5.27 9.02 -6.99
CA MET A 104 5.58 8.30 -8.22
C MET A 104 5.62 9.22 -9.44
N ARG A 105 4.69 10.19 -9.54
CA ARG A 105 4.66 11.18 -10.63
C ARG A 105 5.86 12.12 -10.61
N LEU A 106 6.28 12.56 -9.42
CA LEU A 106 7.45 13.43 -9.23
C LEU A 106 8.77 12.70 -9.51
N ARG A 107 8.91 11.46 -9.02
CA ARG A 107 10.12 10.64 -9.24
C ARG A 107 10.41 10.37 -10.71
N LYS A 108 9.37 10.26 -11.54
CA LYS A 108 9.52 10.11 -13.01
C LYS A 108 10.14 11.34 -13.69
N ARG A 109 10.20 12.50 -13.02
CA ARG A 109 10.72 13.77 -13.55
C ARG A 109 12.22 14.00 -13.27
N ASN A 110 12.83 13.24 -12.35
CA ASN A 110 14.19 13.50 -11.85
C ASN A 110 15.27 12.55 -12.41
N SER A 111 15.12 12.07 -13.64
CA SER A 111 16.19 11.28 -14.32
C SER A 111 17.32 12.14 -14.89
N THR A 112 17.37 13.44 -14.65
CA THR A 112 18.57 14.24 -14.92
C THR A 112 19.60 13.92 -13.86
N HIS A 113 20.42 12.90 -14.13
CA HIS A 113 21.72 12.78 -13.48
C HIS A 113 22.47 14.08 -13.74
N VAL A 114 22.57 14.95 -12.74
CA VAL A 114 23.52 16.06 -12.77
C VAL A 114 24.89 15.40 -12.74
N GLN A 115 25.50 15.27 -13.91
CA GLN A 115 26.85 14.70 -14.04
C GLN A 115 27.81 15.65 -13.34
N LEU A 116 28.31 15.26 -12.17
CA LEU A 116 29.36 15.96 -11.43
C LEU A 116 30.74 15.91 -12.16
N ARG A 117 30.83 15.21 -13.31
CA ARG A 117 32.01 15.14 -14.17
C ARG A 117 32.28 16.42 -14.98
N GLY A 118 31.44 17.45 -14.84
CA GLY A 118 31.71 18.77 -15.43
C GLY A 118 33.04 19.35 -14.92
N ILE A 119 33.30 19.21 -13.62
CA ILE A 119 34.48 19.80 -12.94
C ILE A 119 35.79 19.25 -13.51
N GLU A 120 35.85 17.95 -13.82
CA GLU A 120 37.05 17.30 -14.36
C GLU A 120 37.35 17.76 -15.79
N LYS A 121 36.32 17.90 -16.63
CA LYS A 121 36.45 18.41 -18.00
C LYS A 121 36.75 19.91 -18.06
N GLU A 122 36.17 20.68 -17.14
CA GLU A 122 36.39 22.11 -16.99
C GLU A 122 37.81 22.38 -16.45
N ALA A 123 38.30 21.60 -15.49
CA ALA A 123 39.68 21.65 -15.00
C ALA A 123 40.72 21.20 -16.05
N LEU A 124 40.38 20.27 -16.95
CA LEU A 124 41.21 19.91 -18.12
C LEU A 124 41.22 21.03 -19.17
N GLN A 125 40.09 21.73 -19.39
CA GLN A 125 40.01 22.87 -20.32
C GLN A 125 40.71 24.12 -19.79
N GLU A 126 40.66 24.37 -18.47
CA GLU A 126 41.37 25.45 -17.80
C GLU A 126 42.86 25.15 -17.58
N GLY A 127 43.33 23.96 -17.97
CA GLY A 127 44.73 23.55 -17.87
C GLY A 127 45.23 23.34 -16.43
N ILE A 128 44.30 23.15 -15.48
CA ILE A 128 44.58 22.88 -14.07
C ILE A 128 44.98 21.41 -13.87
N LEU A 129 44.46 20.51 -14.71
CA LEU A 129 44.83 19.09 -14.76
C LEU A 129 45.47 18.76 -16.12
N SER A 130 46.56 17.99 -16.10
CA SER A 130 47.18 17.41 -17.30
C SER A 130 46.96 15.90 -17.34
N ASP A 131 46.71 15.36 -18.54
CA ASP A 131 46.34 13.96 -18.83
C ASP A 131 47.37 12.92 -18.34
N ASP A 132 48.56 13.38 -17.93
CA ASP A 132 49.71 12.59 -17.48
C ASP A 132 49.60 12.08 -16.02
N THR A 133 48.55 12.47 -15.29
CA THR A 133 48.36 12.09 -13.88
C THR A 133 47.38 10.93 -13.65
N ALA A 134 46.79 10.37 -14.71
CA ALA A 134 45.77 9.32 -14.63
C ALA A 134 46.27 7.89 -14.95
N ALA A 135 47.59 7.67 -14.95
CA ALA A 135 48.22 6.36 -15.12
C ALA A 135 48.51 5.66 -13.78
#